data_AF-A0A3M7P0W0-F1
#
_entry.id   AF-A0A3M7P0W0-F1
#
_cell.length_a   1.000
_cell.length_b   1.000
_cell.length_c   1.000
_cell.angle_alpha   90.00
_cell.angle_beta   90.00
_cell.angle_gamma   90.00
#
_symmetry.space_group_name_H-M   'P 1'
#
loop_
_entity.id
_entity.type
_entity.pdbx_description
1 polymer ?
#
loop_
_entity_poly.entity_id
_entity_poly.type
_entity_poly.pdbx_seq_one_letter_code
_entity_poly.pdbx_strand_id
1 'polypeptide(L)'
;MVMASTASTSLSPADASGQPPKPTNAHSHGPTHATLTGEGHTSMSEQIITPFTVAGGIDDSGNVVAIDYQKLTRDFGATPLTKELIDRFERVTGRKAHRFMRRGIVISHRELGSILDAYEKGEPFYLYTGRGPSSDSMHVGHATPFEFTRYLQEVFDCPLVIQLTDDEKFLHSDKITLEDVEKYARENAKDIIALGFDPKKTFIFVNSDYISSSKPFYNNICLMEKRTTVNQIKGTFGFNDSNNIGEFAFAAKQSAPAFATSFPHIFGPDPLKTRKIPCLIPCAIDQDPYFRQCRDNAPKLKYKKPAIIHSIFLPALQGPGSKMSASVDTSAIFLSDKPNQIKNKINKYAFSGGQDTQEKHRELGGRTAKDVPYQYLSFFLEDDDELQRLHDGYEKGEILTGEMKKRCIEVLQEYVSAFQERRSKVTNETVKDFASTTRKYEYGLNPNPVKVDKANPATKPAEGQKGHQKTVSVGKVKTEANGEVRGHAKKASVSKA
;
A
#
# COMPACT_ATOMS: atom_id res chain seq x y z
N MET A 1 -66.51 -6.45 -3.64
CA MET A 1 -66.76 -5.50 -2.54
C MET A 1 -65.42 -5.28 -1.86
N VAL A 2 -64.70 -4.15 -1.89
CA VAL A 2 -64.88 -2.73 -2.26
C VAL A 2 -63.42 -2.27 -2.57
N MET A 3 -63.02 -1.99 -3.81
CA MET A 3 -62.94 -0.68 -4.51
C MET A 3 -62.32 0.51 -3.74
N ALA A 4 -61.51 1.29 -4.48
CA ALA A 4 -60.91 2.62 -4.22
C ALA A 4 -59.57 2.64 -3.46
N SER A 5 -58.55 3.44 -3.82
CA SER A 5 -58.39 4.45 -4.87
C SER A 5 -56.90 4.84 -4.96
N THR A 6 -56.47 5.17 -6.17
CA THR A 6 -55.20 5.76 -6.61
C THR A 6 -54.86 7.12 -5.96
N ALA A 7 -53.57 7.42 -5.83
CA ALA A 7 -53.06 8.80 -5.90
C ALA A 7 -51.62 8.81 -6.42
N SER A 8 -51.43 9.39 -7.62
CA SER A 8 -50.16 9.83 -8.18
C SER A 8 -49.88 11.28 -7.76
N THR A 9 -48.65 11.61 -7.39
CA THR A 9 -48.11 12.99 -7.43
C THR A 9 -46.60 12.88 -7.69
N SER A 10 -46.18 13.09 -8.93
CA SER A 10 -45.56 14.33 -9.44
C SER A 10 -44.16 14.61 -8.86
N LEU A 11 -43.15 14.11 -9.58
CA LEU A 11 -41.76 14.52 -9.47
C LEU A 11 -41.56 15.84 -10.24
N SER A 12 -40.85 16.78 -9.62
CA SER A 12 -40.26 18.00 -10.20
C SER A 12 -39.15 18.52 -9.28
N PRO A 13 -38.20 19.34 -9.77
CA PRO A 13 -36.79 18.96 -9.80
C PRO A 13 -35.86 19.80 -8.90
N ALA A 14 -34.57 19.44 -8.97
CA ALA A 14 -33.37 19.97 -8.32
C ALA A 14 -33.34 21.47 -7.92
N ASP A 15 -32.75 21.71 -6.73
CA ASP A 15 -31.96 22.89 -6.37
C ASP A 15 -30.74 22.37 -5.58
N ALA A 16 -29.51 22.49 -6.10
CA ALA A 16 -28.59 23.62 -6.00
C ALA A 16 -27.71 23.62 -4.71
N SER A 17 -26.49 23.13 -4.89
CA SER A 17 -25.20 23.47 -4.24
C SER A 17 -25.13 24.21 -2.89
N GLY A 18 -24.32 23.64 -1.97
CA GLY A 18 -23.20 24.36 -1.34
C GLY A 18 -23.28 24.74 0.15
N GLN A 19 -22.62 23.96 1.01
CA GLN A 19 -21.67 24.37 2.08
C GLN A 19 -21.39 23.19 3.04
N PRO A 20 -20.14 22.94 3.47
CA PRO A 20 -19.88 22.01 4.56
C PRO A 20 -20.28 22.62 5.93
N PRO A 21 -20.77 21.80 6.88
CA PRO A 21 -21.19 22.29 8.20
C PRO A 21 -19.98 22.81 9.01
N LYS A 22 -20.20 23.93 9.72
CA LYS A 22 -19.23 24.53 10.63
C LYS A 22 -18.89 23.56 11.79
N PRO A 23 -17.62 23.40 12.18
CA PRO A 23 -17.26 22.66 13.38
C PRO A 23 -17.71 23.44 14.63
N THR A 24 -18.49 22.78 15.48
CA THR A 24 -18.86 23.26 16.81
C THR A 24 -17.69 23.04 17.76
N ASN A 25 -17.06 24.14 18.19
CA ASN A 25 -16.07 24.14 19.26
C ASN A 25 -16.73 23.80 20.60
N ALA A 26 -16.30 22.72 21.23
CA ALA A 26 -16.55 22.44 22.63
C ALA A 26 -15.23 22.57 23.40
N HIS A 27 -14.93 23.76 23.93
CA HIS A 27 -14.09 23.89 25.13
C HIS A 27 -14.51 25.10 25.97
N SER A 28 -14.38 24.86 27.27
CA SER A 28 -14.85 25.56 28.46
C SER A 28 -14.39 27.01 28.65
N HIS A 29 -15.19 27.73 29.45
CA HIS A 29 -15.15 29.14 29.85
C HIS A 29 -13.81 29.76 30.31
N GLY A 30 -13.65 31.06 29.99
CA GLY A 30 -12.83 32.05 30.72
C GLY A 30 -12.52 33.31 29.88
N PRO A 31 -12.91 34.55 30.27
CA PRO A 31 -13.04 35.69 29.34
C PRO A 31 -11.89 36.71 29.41
N THR A 32 -11.58 37.40 28.29
CA THR A 32 -11.63 38.88 28.14
C THR A 32 -11.00 39.37 26.82
N HIS A 33 -11.55 40.47 26.31
CA HIS A 33 -11.22 41.24 25.09
C HIS A 33 -9.74 41.35 24.68
N ALA A 34 -9.48 41.16 23.38
CA ALA A 34 -8.56 42.00 22.60
C ALA A 34 -8.89 41.92 21.10
N THR A 35 -9.24 43.07 20.51
CA THR A 35 -9.38 43.29 19.07
C THR A 35 -8.00 43.26 18.43
N LEU A 36 -7.71 42.34 17.51
CA LEU A 36 -6.56 42.47 16.60
C LEU A 36 -6.89 41.92 15.21
N THR A 37 -6.71 42.81 14.25
CA THR A 37 -6.48 42.58 12.82
C THR A 37 -5.54 41.39 12.59
N GLY A 38 -5.92 40.45 11.72
CA GLY A 38 -5.09 39.31 11.35
C GLY A 38 -5.20 39.05 9.86
N GLU A 39 -4.15 39.45 9.15
CA GLU A 39 -3.84 39.02 7.79
C GLU A 39 -3.87 37.48 7.71
N GLY A 40 -4.39 36.96 6.59
CA GLY A 40 -4.49 35.52 6.35
C GLY A 40 -3.10 34.89 6.20
N HIS A 41 -2.50 34.46 7.30
CA HIS A 41 -1.44 33.47 7.26
C HIS A 41 -2.05 32.11 6.89
N THR A 42 -1.94 31.72 5.63
CA THR A 42 -2.03 30.31 5.24
C THR A 42 -0.92 29.55 5.97
N SER A 43 -1.29 28.79 6.99
CA SER A 43 -0.35 28.00 7.79
C SER A 43 0.24 26.84 6.97
N MET A 44 1.56 26.67 7.00
CA MET A 44 2.22 25.46 6.51
C MET A 44 1.57 24.21 7.10
N SER A 45 1.45 23.15 6.31
CA SER A 45 0.99 21.84 6.79
C SER A 45 1.87 20.71 6.28
N GLU A 46 2.12 19.71 7.12
CA GLU A 46 2.80 18.49 6.71
C GLU A 46 1.89 17.61 5.83
N GLN A 47 2.51 16.75 5.02
CA GLN A 47 1.78 15.75 4.23
C GLN A 47 1.02 14.77 5.14
N ILE A 48 -0.19 14.38 4.73
CA ILE A 48 -1.04 13.41 5.42
C ILE A 48 -1.12 12.15 4.56
N ILE A 49 -0.54 11.05 5.03
CA ILE A 49 -0.54 9.75 4.34
C ILE A 49 -1.08 8.69 5.28
N THR A 50 -2.36 8.36 5.12
CA THR A 50 -3.07 7.29 5.83
C THR A 50 -3.80 6.40 4.83
N PRO A 51 -4.30 5.22 5.23
CA PRO A 51 -5.13 4.39 4.34
C PRO A 51 -6.40 5.09 3.83
N PHE A 52 -6.83 6.16 4.49
CA PHE A 52 -8.07 6.88 4.22
C PHE A 52 -7.83 8.19 3.44
N THR A 53 -6.69 8.85 3.69
CA THR A 53 -6.39 10.18 3.15
C THR A 53 -4.95 10.24 2.68
N VAL A 54 -4.76 10.74 1.45
CA VAL A 54 -3.46 11.04 0.86
C VAL A 54 -3.47 12.47 0.37
N ALA A 55 -2.77 13.35 1.09
CA ALA A 55 -2.65 14.76 0.77
C ALA A 55 -1.19 15.22 0.94
N GLY A 56 -0.67 15.91 -0.08
CA GLY A 56 0.62 16.61 0.00
C GLY A 56 0.58 17.73 1.04
N GLY A 57 1.76 18.13 1.51
CA GLY A 57 1.89 19.28 2.41
C GLY A 57 1.57 20.60 1.69
N ILE A 58 1.38 21.67 2.47
CA ILE A 58 1.17 23.02 1.95
C ILE A 58 2.38 23.88 2.32
N ASP A 59 3.00 24.53 1.32
CA ASP A 59 4.11 25.45 1.52
C ASP A 59 3.66 26.84 2.01
N ASP A 60 4.61 27.70 2.36
CA ASP A 60 4.37 29.08 2.84
C ASP A 60 3.55 29.94 1.87
N SER A 61 3.53 29.57 0.59
CA SER A 61 2.80 30.25 -0.47
C SER A 61 1.41 29.65 -0.71
N GLY A 62 0.99 28.67 0.09
CA GLY A 62 -0.30 28.01 -0.04
C GLY A 62 -0.36 26.95 -1.15
N ASN A 63 0.77 26.58 -1.75
CA ASN A 63 0.80 25.59 -2.82
C ASN A 63 0.91 24.17 -2.26
N VAL A 64 0.21 23.22 -2.91
CA VAL A 64 0.35 21.80 -2.61
C VAL A 64 1.71 21.30 -3.10
N VAL A 65 2.45 20.69 -2.19
CA VAL A 65 3.77 20.10 -2.44
C VAL A 65 3.60 18.62 -2.78
N ALA A 66 4.45 18.12 -3.68
CA ALA A 66 4.51 16.69 -3.98
C ALA A 66 4.84 15.87 -2.72
N ILE A 67 4.35 14.63 -2.68
CA ILE A 67 4.58 13.73 -1.55
C ILE A 67 6.07 13.39 -1.47
N ASP A 68 6.68 13.63 -0.30
CA ASP A 68 8.04 13.19 0.01
C ASP A 68 8.02 11.73 0.44
N TYR A 69 8.17 10.85 -0.56
CA TYR A 69 8.24 9.41 -0.37
C TYR A 69 9.51 8.93 0.34
N GLN A 70 10.60 9.71 0.31
CA GLN A 70 11.82 9.36 1.04
C GLN A 70 11.61 9.59 2.54
N LYS A 71 11.05 10.74 2.92
CA LYS A 71 10.61 11.00 4.29
C LYS A 71 9.61 9.95 4.74
N LEU A 72 8.60 9.65 3.94
CA LEU A 72 7.60 8.63 4.26
C LEU A 72 8.22 7.24 4.50
N THR A 73 9.17 6.83 3.66
CA THR A 73 9.88 5.56 3.82
C THR A 73 10.66 5.52 5.15
N ARG A 74 11.33 6.63 5.52
CA ARG A 74 12.04 6.75 6.81
C ARG A 74 11.08 6.74 7.99
N ASP A 75 10.02 7.54 7.95
CA ASP A 75 9.04 7.70 9.03
C ASP A 75 8.29 6.40 9.31
N PHE A 76 7.99 5.63 8.27
CA PHE A 76 7.37 4.30 8.41
C PHE A 76 8.40 3.23 8.80
N GLY A 77 9.71 3.53 8.75
CA GLY A 77 10.78 2.57 9.04
C GLY A 77 10.82 1.42 8.04
N ALA A 78 10.46 1.68 6.77
CA ALA A 78 10.63 0.74 5.67
C ALA A 78 12.04 0.86 5.07
N THR A 79 12.48 -0.18 4.36
CA THR A 79 13.81 -0.20 3.74
C THR A 79 13.71 0.23 2.28
N PRO A 80 14.50 1.21 1.78
CA PRO A 80 14.50 1.57 0.37
C PRO A 80 14.82 0.38 -0.54
N LEU A 81 14.18 0.31 -1.71
CA LEU A 81 14.52 -0.67 -2.73
C LEU A 81 15.80 -0.22 -3.45
N THR A 82 16.93 -0.85 -3.13
CA THR A 82 18.23 -0.47 -3.71
C THR A 82 18.51 -1.17 -5.04
N LYS A 83 19.45 -0.63 -5.82
CA LYS A 83 19.90 -1.25 -7.08
C LYS A 83 20.43 -2.67 -6.84
N GLU A 84 21.17 -2.90 -5.76
CA GLU A 84 21.74 -4.22 -5.43
C GLU A 84 20.63 -5.26 -5.19
N LEU A 85 19.52 -4.85 -4.58
CA LEU A 85 18.38 -5.73 -4.36
C LEU A 85 17.58 -5.98 -5.66
N ILE A 86 17.48 -5.00 -6.54
CA ILE A 86 16.92 -5.16 -7.89
C ILE A 86 17.80 -6.13 -8.71
N ASP A 87 19.11 -5.93 -8.74
CA ASP A 87 20.07 -6.80 -9.44
C ASP A 87 20.00 -8.23 -8.86
N ARG A 88 19.82 -8.37 -7.54
CA ARG A 88 19.57 -9.68 -6.91
C ARG A 88 18.24 -10.28 -7.38
N PHE A 89 17.15 -9.51 -7.40
CA PHE A 89 15.86 -9.99 -7.88
C PHE A 89 15.99 -10.55 -9.31
N GLU A 90 16.66 -9.83 -10.22
CA GLU A 90 16.85 -10.28 -11.60
C GLU A 90 17.68 -11.56 -11.69
N ARG A 91 18.79 -11.63 -10.93
CA ARG A 91 19.64 -12.82 -10.88
C ARG A 91 18.90 -14.05 -10.33
N VAL A 92 18.14 -13.87 -9.25
CA VAL A 92 17.42 -14.95 -8.56
C VAL A 92 16.27 -15.49 -9.40
N THR A 93 15.55 -14.61 -10.07
CA THR A 93 14.36 -14.98 -10.84
C THR A 93 14.67 -15.31 -12.30
N GLY A 94 15.83 -14.89 -12.82
CA GLY A 94 16.16 -14.97 -14.24
C GLY A 94 15.27 -14.06 -15.10
N ARG A 95 14.58 -13.08 -14.51
CA ARG A 95 13.63 -12.19 -15.18
C ARG A 95 14.04 -10.73 -14.99
N LYS A 96 13.97 -9.93 -16.05
CA LYS A 96 14.15 -8.47 -15.98
C LYS A 96 13.15 -7.89 -14.97
N ALA A 97 13.62 -7.07 -14.03
CA ALA A 97 12.82 -6.44 -12.99
C ALA A 97 11.73 -5.58 -13.62
N HIS A 98 10.55 -5.48 -13.01
CA HIS A 98 9.46 -4.68 -13.57
C HIS A 98 9.86 -3.21 -13.74
N ARG A 99 9.28 -2.51 -14.73
CA ARG A 99 9.55 -1.07 -14.92
C ARG A 99 9.27 -0.25 -13.66
N PHE A 100 8.32 -0.68 -12.83
CA PHE A 100 8.07 -0.01 -11.54
C PHE A 100 9.24 -0.09 -10.57
N MET A 101 9.99 -1.20 -10.57
CA MET A 101 11.21 -1.33 -9.77
C MET A 101 12.33 -0.50 -10.38
N ARG A 102 12.52 -0.58 -11.71
CA ARG A 102 13.60 0.13 -12.42
C ARG A 102 13.45 1.65 -12.39
N ARG A 103 12.20 2.16 -12.39
CA ARG A 103 11.87 3.59 -12.47
C ARG A 103 11.54 4.23 -11.12
N GLY A 104 11.77 3.53 -10.01
CA GLY A 104 11.54 4.07 -8.66
C GLY A 104 10.05 4.30 -8.32
N ILE A 105 9.13 3.62 -8.98
CA ILE A 105 7.70 3.62 -8.62
C ILE A 105 7.49 2.70 -7.42
N VAL A 106 8.17 1.55 -7.41
CA VAL A 106 8.36 0.75 -6.19
C VAL A 106 9.56 1.31 -5.45
N ILE A 107 9.32 1.84 -4.26
CA ILE A 107 10.28 2.68 -3.54
C ILE A 107 10.91 2.00 -2.33
N SER A 108 10.18 1.08 -1.69
CA SER A 108 10.62 0.48 -0.43
C SER A 108 10.03 -0.91 -0.24
N HIS A 109 10.56 -1.63 0.75
CA HIS A 109 10.15 -2.97 1.10
C HIS A 109 10.31 -3.24 2.59
N ARG A 110 9.75 -4.37 3.03
CA ARG A 110 10.06 -5.04 4.30
C ARG A 110 10.37 -6.50 4.00
N GLU A 111 11.58 -6.94 4.30
CA GLU A 111 11.99 -8.36 4.19
C GLU A 111 11.80 -9.01 2.80
N LEU A 112 11.86 -8.23 1.69
CA LEU A 112 11.87 -8.78 0.33
C LEU A 112 13.02 -9.78 0.12
N GLY A 113 14.19 -9.51 0.72
CA GLY A 113 15.34 -10.42 0.68
C GLY A 113 15.01 -11.82 1.23
N SER A 114 14.15 -11.93 2.24
CA SER A 114 13.72 -13.21 2.81
C SER A 114 12.82 -14.00 1.86
N ILE A 115 12.05 -13.32 1.01
CA ILE A 115 11.25 -13.95 -0.05
C ILE A 115 12.17 -14.46 -1.17
N LEU A 116 13.18 -13.67 -1.53
CA LEU A 116 14.20 -14.11 -2.49
C LEU A 116 14.98 -15.33 -1.96
N ASP A 117 15.35 -15.34 -0.68
CA ASP A 117 15.98 -16.51 -0.05
C ASP A 117 15.09 -17.77 -0.16
N ALA A 118 13.78 -17.62 0.10
CA ALA A 118 12.82 -18.72 0.01
C ALA A 118 12.68 -19.22 -1.43
N TYR A 119 12.56 -18.29 -2.40
CA TYR A 119 12.47 -18.62 -3.81
C TYR A 119 13.75 -19.31 -4.32
N GLU A 120 14.94 -18.81 -3.98
CA GLU A 120 16.22 -19.43 -4.33
C GLU A 120 16.28 -20.89 -3.86
N LYS A 121 15.71 -21.20 -2.69
CA LYS A 121 15.68 -22.55 -2.11
C LYS A 121 14.52 -23.43 -2.59
N GLY A 122 13.60 -22.91 -3.40
CA GLY A 122 12.35 -23.59 -3.78
C GLY A 122 11.37 -23.76 -2.61
N GLU A 123 11.50 -22.95 -1.56
CA GLU A 123 10.56 -22.95 -0.43
C GLU A 123 9.26 -22.20 -0.80
N PRO A 124 8.09 -22.68 -0.34
CA PRO A 124 6.82 -22.08 -0.70
C PRO A 124 6.63 -20.71 -0.03
N PHE A 125 6.07 -19.78 -0.79
CA PHE A 125 5.47 -18.53 -0.33
C PHE A 125 4.31 -18.17 -1.25
N TYR A 126 3.57 -17.11 -0.93
CA TYR A 126 2.46 -16.63 -1.75
C TYR A 126 2.37 -15.11 -1.74
N LEU A 127 1.60 -14.59 -2.69
CA LEU A 127 1.27 -13.17 -2.79
C LEU A 127 -0.08 -12.89 -2.14
N TYR A 128 -0.20 -11.72 -1.51
CA TYR A 128 -1.47 -11.18 -1.04
C TYR A 128 -1.58 -9.71 -1.42
N THR A 129 -2.66 -9.33 -2.09
CA THR A 129 -3.04 -7.92 -2.26
C THR A 129 -4.55 -7.77 -2.06
N GLY A 130 -5.07 -6.55 -2.16
CA GLY A 130 -6.50 -6.33 -1.94
C GLY A 130 -7.03 -5.03 -2.51
N ARG A 131 -8.35 -4.92 -2.49
CA ARG A 131 -9.10 -3.76 -2.96
C ARG A 131 -10.35 -3.58 -2.12
N GLY A 132 -10.52 -2.39 -1.56
CA GLY A 132 -11.81 -1.97 -1.02
C GLY A 132 -12.73 -1.45 -2.14
N PRO A 133 -13.81 -2.18 -2.49
CA PRO A 133 -14.66 -1.85 -3.62
C PRO A 133 -15.60 -0.68 -3.29
N SER A 134 -15.30 0.51 -3.81
CA SER A 134 -15.98 1.77 -3.48
C SER A 134 -16.83 2.36 -4.61
N SER A 135 -16.84 1.71 -5.78
CA SER A 135 -17.52 2.19 -7.00
C SER A 135 -17.63 1.05 -8.02
N ASP A 136 -18.51 1.22 -9.00
CA ASP A 136 -18.75 0.23 -10.07
C ASP A 136 -17.51 -0.05 -10.94
N SER A 137 -16.63 0.94 -11.13
CA SER A 137 -15.45 0.81 -11.99
C SER A 137 -14.20 1.31 -11.29
N MET A 138 -13.09 0.61 -11.55
CA MET A 138 -11.74 1.03 -11.18
C MET A 138 -11.20 2.12 -12.14
N HIS A 139 -10.22 2.89 -11.66
CA HIS A 139 -9.40 3.77 -12.49
C HIS A 139 -8.00 3.21 -12.67
N VAL A 140 -7.23 3.75 -13.60
CA VAL A 140 -5.88 3.27 -13.95
C VAL A 140 -4.93 3.20 -12.73
N GLY A 141 -5.09 4.11 -11.76
CA GLY A 141 -4.31 4.04 -10.50
C GLY A 141 -4.64 2.84 -9.61
N HIS A 142 -5.85 2.30 -9.67
CA HIS A 142 -6.18 1.04 -8.98
C HIS A 142 -5.59 -0.16 -9.72
N ALA A 143 -5.42 -0.10 -11.04
CA ALA A 143 -4.83 -1.18 -11.82
C ALA A 143 -3.33 -1.35 -11.54
N THR A 144 -2.61 -0.26 -11.21
CA THR A 144 -1.16 -0.26 -11.00
C THR A 144 -0.67 -1.31 -9.98
N PRO A 145 -1.18 -1.41 -8.73
CA PRO A 145 -0.73 -2.44 -7.80
C PRO A 145 -1.02 -3.87 -8.30
N PHE A 146 -2.16 -4.08 -8.95
CA PHE A 146 -2.53 -5.38 -9.50
C PHE A 146 -1.65 -5.78 -10.69
N GLU A 147 -1.31 -4.85 -11.57
CA GLU A 147 -0.40 -5.10 -12.69
C GLU A 147 0.97 -5.56 -12.18
N PHE A 148 1.49 -4.88 -11.16
CA PHE A 148 2.74 -5.30 -10.53
C PHE A 148 2.61 -6.68 -9.85
N THR A 149 1.48 -6.93 -9.18
CA THR A 149 1.19 -8.22 -8.55
C THR A 149 1.14 -9.35 -9.57
N ARG A 150 0.53 -9.11 -10.74
CA ARG A 150 0.47 -10.07 -11.86
C ARG A 150 1.88 -10.39 -12.37
N TYR A 151 2.71 -9.36 -12.59
CA TYR A 151 4.11 -9.55 -12.94
C TYR A 151 4.84 -10.41 -11.90
N LEU A 152 4.67 -10.13 -10.60
CA LEU A 152 5.29 -10.93 -9.54
C LEU A 152 4.80 -12.37 -9.55
N GLN A 153 3.50 -12.60 -9.78
CA GLN A 153 2.92 -13.95 -9.91
C GLN A 153 3.54 -14.71 -11.09
N GLU A 154 3.72 -14.06 -12.25
CA GLU A 154 4.33 -14.68 -13.44
C GLU A 154 5.82 -14.98 -13.27
N VAL A 155 6.54 -14.13 -12.54
CA VAL A 155 7.97 -14.28 -12.30
C VAL A 155 8.24 -15.38 -11.27
N PHE A 156 7.51 -15.34 -10.17
CA PHE A 156 7.70 -16.29 -9.07
C PHE A 156 6.91 -17.58 -9.23
N ASP A 157 5.98 -17.64 -10.17
CA ASP A 157 5.09 -18.79 -10.39
C ASP A 157 4.48 -19.32 -9.08
N CYS A 158 3.86 -18.43 -8.30
CA CYS A 158 3.38 -18.69 -6.95
C CYS A 158 1.86 -18.43 -6.79
N PRO A 159 1.23 -18.94 -5.71
CA PRO A 159 -0.16 -18.61 -5.40
C PRO A 159 -0.36 -17.12 -5.10
N LEU A 160 -1.54 -16.62 -5.41
CA LEU A 160 -2.00 -15.27 -5.10
C LEU A 160 -3.39 -15.33 -4.46
N VAL A 161 -3.56 -14.59 -3.37
CA VAL A 161 -4.87 -14.30 -2.80
C VAL A 161 -5.18 -12.80 -2.92
N ILE A 162 -6.40 -12.48 -3.35
CA ILE A 162 -6.89 -11.10 -3.50
C ILE A 162 -8.12 -10.92 -2.63
N GLN A 163 -8.02 -10.02 -1.65
CA GLN A 163 -9.13 -9.68 -0.77
C GLN A 163 -9.93 -8.51 -1.35
N LEU A 164 -11.24 -8.69 -1.45
CA LEU A 164 -12.19 -7.60 -1.68
C LEU A 164 -12.83 -7.21 -0.35
N THR A 165 -12.46 -6.05 0.18
CA THR A 165 -12.86 -5.57 1.51
C THR A 165 -14.19 -4.81 1.45
N ASP A 166 -15.24 -5.52 1.03
CA ASP A 166 -16.61 -5.02 0.95
C ASP A 166 -17.11 -4.52 2.31
N ASP A 167 -16.84 -5.28 3.37
CA ASP A 167 -17.20 -4.90 4.73
C ASP A 167 -16.46 -3.65 5.23
N GLU A 168 -15.21 -3.41 4.83
CA GLU A 168 -14.49 -2.16 5.12
C GLU A 168 -15.23 -0.95 4.57
N LYS A 169 -15.69 -1.04 3.32
CA LYS A 169 -16.30 0.09 2.61
C LYS A 169 -17.67 0.43 3.15
N PHE A 170 -18.41 -0.59 3.57
CA PHE A 170 -19.63 -0.41 4.35
C PHE A 170 -19.33 0.26 5.70
N LEU A 171 -18.33 -0.21 6.45
CA LEU A 171 -18.03 0.29 7.79
C LEU A 171 -17.48 1.72 7.85
N HIS A 172 -16.78 2.18 6.81
CA HIS A 172 -16.16 3.51 6.75
C HIS A 172 -16.99 4.56 5.99
N SER A 173 -18.20 4.21 5.53
CA SER A 173 -19.02 5.13 4.74
C SER A 173 -20.46 5.16 5.20
N ASP A 174 -20.92 6.35 5.60
CA ASP A 174 -22.34 6.58 5.92
C ASP A 174 -23.28 6.50 4.70
N LYS A 175 -22.72 6.41 3.48
CA LYS A 175 -23.48 6.48 2.22
C LYS A 175 -23.60 5.15 1.48
N ILE A 176 -22.72 4.20 1.76
CA ILE A 176 -22.63 2.94 1.01
C ILE A 176 -23.45 1.88 1.76
N THR A 177 -24.40 1.23 1.09
CA THR A 177 -25.20 0.14 1.68
C THR A 177 -24.53 -1.23 1.53
N LEU A 178 -25.11 -2.27 2.14
CA LEU A 178 -24.63 -3.65 1.95
C LEU A 178 -24.83 -4.11 0.49
N GLU A 179 -25.96 -3.75 -0.12
CA GLU A 179 -26.26 -4.05 -1.52
C GLU A 179 -25.27 -3.36 -2.47
N ASP A 180 -24.84 -2.14 -2.13
CA ASP A 180 -23.82 -1.43 -2.90
C ASP A 180 -22.48 -2.17 -2.88
N VAL A 181 -21.99 -2.59 -1.69
CA VAL A 181 -20.69 -3.27 -1.61
C VAL A 181 -20.71 -4.66 -2.23
N GLU A 182 -21.83 -5.39 -2.18
CA GLU A 182 -22.01 -6.65 -2.91
C GLU A 182 -21.87 -6.44 -4.42
N LYS A 183 -22.54 -5.42 -4.96
CA LYS A 183 -22.44 -5.05 -6.39
C LYS A 183 -21.02 -4.62 -6.74
N TYR A 184 -20.41 -3.72 -5.96
CA TYR A 184 -19.08 -3.20 -6.22
C TYR A 184 -18.02 -4.29 -6.14
N ALA A 185 -18.09 -5.19 -5.16
CA ALA A 185 -17.18 -6.32 -5.04
C ALA A 185 -17.24 -7.20 -6.29
N ARG A 186 -18.45 -7.55 -6.76
CA ARG A 186 -18.63 -8.35 -7.98
C ARG A 186 -18.08 -7.67 -9.24
N GLU A 187 -18.32 -6.37 -9.42
CA GLU A 187 -17.80 -5.65 -10.60
C GLU A 187 -16.29 -5.37 -10.52
N ASN A 188 -15.75 -5.08 -9.33
CA ASN A 188 -14.31 -4.92 -9.12
C ASN A 188 -13.58 -6.26 -9.28
N ALA A 189 -14.20 -7.40 -8.92
CA ALA A 189 -13.65 -8.72 -9.21
C ALA A 189 -13.47 -8.92 -10.72
N LYS A 190 -14.44 -8.50 -11.54
CA LYS A 190 -14.32 -8.56 -13.01
C LYS A 190 -13.19 -7.67 -13.53
N ASP A 191 -13.07 -6.46 -12.99
CA ASP A 191 -11.97 -5.55 -13.33
C ASP A 191 -10.62 -6.21 -13.01
N ILE A 192 -10.47 -6.80 -11.83
CA ILE A 192 -9.23 -7.47 -11.41
C ILE A 192 -8.91 -8.67 -12.31
N ILE A 193 -9.90 -9.52 -12.62
CA ILE A 193 -9.72 -10.66 -13.52
C ILE A 193 -9.28 -10.19 -14.92
N ALA A 194 -9.85 -9.08 -15.42
CA ALA A 194 -9.51 -8.50 -16.72
C ALA A 194 -8.06 -7.97 -16.80
N LEU A 195 -7.36 -7.83 -15.67
CA LEU A 195 -5.93 -7.54 -15.67
C LEU A 195 -5.06 -8.74 -16.07
N GLY A 196 -5.63 -9.95 -16.14
CA GLY A 196 -4.99 -11.13 -16.74
C GLY A 196 -4.29 -12.05 -15.74
N PHE A 197 -4.84 -12.19 -14.53
CA PHE A 197 -4.34 -13.17 -13.55
C PHE A 197 -4.64 -14.61 -13.99
N ASP A 198 -3.75 -15.55 -13.65
CA ASP A 198 -3.96 -16.98 -13.92
C ASP A 198 -4.97 -17.55 -12.90
N PRO A 199 -6.15 -18.04 -13.32
CA PRO A 199 -7.12 -18.63 -12.40
C PRO A 199 -6.50 -19.80 -11.62
N LYS A 200 -5.62 -20.61 -12.21
CA LYS A 200 -5.01 -21.77 -11.53
C LYS A 200 -4.19 -21.42 -10.30
N LYS A 201 -3.80 -20.14 -10.16
CA LYS A 201 -2.92 -19.63 -9.11
C LYS A 201 -3.57 -18.54 -8.27
N THR A 202 -4.77 -18.08 -8.64
CA THR A 202 -5.35 -16.85 -8.09
C THR A 202 -6.69 -17.11 -7.42
N PHE A 203 -6.76 -16.83 -6.13
CA PHE A 203 -7.99 -16.86 -5.35
C PHE A 203 -8.45 -15.44 -5.07
N ILE A 204 -9.64 -15.06 -5.54
CA ILE A 204 -10.26 -13.76 -5.25
C ILE A 204 -11.43 -14.02 -4.32
N PHE A 205 -11.49 -13.32 -3.18
CA PHE A 205 -12.56 -13.52 -2.22
C PHE A 205 -13.14 -12.20 -1.72
N VAL A 206 -14.46 -12.17 -1.60
CA VAL A 206 -15.20 -11.12 -0.89
C VAL A 206 -15.10 -11.41 0.60
N ASN A 207 -14.75 -10.39 1.39
CA ASN A 207 -14.35 -10.59 2.77
C ASN A 207 -15.51 -11.12 3.62
N SER A 208 -16.72 -10.56 3.47
CA SER A 208 -17.94 -11.02 4.16
C SER A 208 -18.28 -12.49 3.82
N ASP A 209 -18.29 -12.84 2.54
CA ASP A 209 -18.55 -14.20 2.05
C ASP A 209 -17.52 -15.20 2.56
N TYR A 210 -16.23 -14.83 2.58
CA TYR A 210 -15.19 -15.77 3.01
C TYR A 210 -15.15 -15.95 4.53
N ILE A 211 -15.42 -14.89 5.31
CA ILE A 211 -15.56 -14.99 6.76
C ILE A 211 -16.69 -15.95 7.13
N SER A 212 -17.84 -15.86 6.44
CA SER A 212 -18.99 -16.70 6.74
C SER A 212 -18.78 -18.18 6.37
N SER A 213 -17.88 -18.48 5.43
CA SER A 213 -17.64 -19.83 4.92
C SER A 213 -16.34 -20.49 5.41
N SER A 214 -15.38 -19.74 5.98
CA SER A 214 -14.07 -20.26 6.38
C SER A 214 -13.77 -20.06 7.87
N LYS A 215 -14.01 -21.11 8.67
CA LYS A 215 -13.64 -21.14 10.10
C LYS A 215 -12.14 -20.84 10.34
N PRO A 216 -11.17 -21.37 9.56
CA PRO A 216 -9.76 -21.03 9.73
C PRO A 216 -9.43 -19.57 9.46
N PHE A 217 -10.11 -18.93 8.50
CA PHE A 217 -9.98 -17.49 8.25
C PHE A 217 -10.49 -16.70 9.47
N TYR A 218 -11.71 -16.99 9.92
CA TYR A 218 -12.31 -16.36 11.10
C TYR A 218 -11.45 -16.56 12.37
N ASN A 219 -10.89 -17.75 12.58
CA ASN A 219 -9.99 -18.00 13.71
C ASN A 219 -8.76 -17.07 13.68
N ASN A 220 -8.16 -16.81 12.51
CA ASN A 220 -7.02 -15.89 12.42
C ASN A 220 -7.43 -14.43 12.66
N ILE A 221 -8.66 -14.04 12.30
CA ILE A 221 -9.23 -12.74 12.70
C ILE A 221 -9.27 -12.64 14.22
N CYS A 222 -9.91 -13.60 14.91
CA CYS A 222 -10.01 -13.58 16.37
C CYS A 222 -8.63 -13.60 17.06
N LEU A 223 -7.67 -14.34 16.50
CA LEU A 223 -6.29 -14.35 17.01
C LEU A 223 -5.63 -12.98 16.90
N MET A 224 -5.88 -12.24 15.81
CA MET A 224 -5.36 -10.88 15.63
C MET A 224 -6.09 -9.85 16.49
N GLU A 225 -7.42 -9.94 16.60
CA GLU A 225 -8.23 -9.10 17.50
C GLU A 225 -7.76 -9.24 18.94
N LYS A 226 -7.54 -10.47 19.42
CA LYS A 226 -7.03 -10.74 20.78
C LYS A 226 -5.66 -10.12 21.06
N ARG A 227 -4.86 -9.86 20.01
CA ARG A 227 -3.49 -9.34 20.13
C ARG A 227 -3.36 -7.85 19.90
N THR A 228 -4.39 -7.23 19.36
CA THR A 228 -4.39 -5.83 18.97
C THR A 228 -5.23 -5.03 19.95
N THR A 229 -4.58 -4.12 20.70
CA THR A 229 -5.28 -3.28 21.66
C THR A 229 -5.92 -2.08 20.97
N VAL A 230 -6.99 -1.54 21.57
CA VAL A 230 -7.63 -0.29 21.12
C VAL A 230 -6.60 0.85 21.03
N ASN A 231 -5.69 0.97 21.99
CA ASN A 231 -4.65 1.99 21.97
C ASN A 231 -3.71 1.86 20.77
N GLN A 232 -3.36 0.63 20.36
CA GLN A 232 -2.55 0.42 19.14
C GLN A 232 -3.29 0.87 17.89
N ILE A 233 -4.60 0.59 17.80
CA ILE A 233 -5.44 1.03 16.69
C ILE A 233 -5.56 2.56 16.66
N LYS A 234 -5.90 3.20 17.79
CA LYS A 234 -5.96 4.67 17.89
C LYS A 234 -4.64 5.32 17.46
N GLY A 235 -3.51 4.81 17.95
CA GLY A 235 -2.19 5.35 17.59
C GLY A 235 -1.76 5.09 16.15
N THR A 236 -2.26 4.03 15.51
CA THR A 236 -1.88 3.67 14.12
C THR A 236 -2.77 4.34 13.08
N PHE A 237 -4.08 4.41 13.34
CA PHE A 237 -5.08 4.87 12.36
C PHE A 237 -5.73 6.21 12.71
N GLY A 238 -5.44 6.78 13.88
CA GLY A 238 -6.01 8.05 14.32
C GLY A 238 -7.47 7.97 14.75
N PHE A 239 -8.00 6.78 14.99
CA PHE A 239 -9.38 6.59 15.45
C PHE A 239 -9.61 7.12 16.86
N ASN A 240 -10.85 7.52 17.14
CA ASN A 240 -11.32 8.02 18.42
C ASN A 240 -12.59 7.29 18.87
N ASP A 241 -13.17 7.66 20.01
CA ASP A 241 -14.32 6.97 20.61
C ASP A 241 -15.65 7.17 19.86
N SER A 242 -15.67 8.00 18.81
CA SER A 242 -16.81 8.15 17.90
C SER A 242 -16.76 7.20 16.70
N ASN A 243 -15.61 6.56 16.44
CA ASN A 243 -15.49 5.53 15.40
C ASN A 243 -16.28 4.27 15.79
N ASN A 244 -16.84 3.57 14.81
CA ASN A 244 -17.63 2.37 15.10
C ASN A 244 -16.72 1.17 15.42
N ILE A 245 -17.22 0.20 16.20
CA ILE A 245 -16.43 -0.97 16.62
C ILE A 245 -15.91 -1.82 15.44
N GLY A 246 -16.58 -1.75 14.29
CA GLY A 246 -16.18 -2.45 13.07
C GLY A 246 -14.89 -1.87 12.48
N GLU A 247 -14.75 -0.54 12.45
CA GLU A 247 -13.52 0.15 12.03
C GLU A 247 -12.34 -0.27 12.93
N PHE A 248 -12.55 -0.31 14.25
CA PHE A 248 -11.51 -0.74 15.19
C PHE A 248 -11.05 -2.19 14.96
N ALA A 249 -11.98 -3.09 14.63
CA ALA A 249 -11.68 -4.51 14.39
C ALA A 249 -11.10 -4.78 12.98
N PHE A 250 -11.28 -3.86 12.03
CA PHE A 250 -10.98 -4.12 10.62
C PHE A 250 -9.51 -4.48 10.33
N ALA A 251 -8.56 -3.87 11.06
CA ALA A 251 -7.14 -4.19 10.89
C ALA A 251 -6.83 -5.69 11.13
N ALA A 252 -7.59 -6.37 11.98
CA ALA A 252 -7.48 -7.82 12.17
C ALA A 252 -7.97 -8.60 10.94
N LYS A 253 -9.06 -8.14 10.32
CA LYS A 253 -9.62 -8.72 9.09
C LYS A 253 -8.69 -8.57 7.89
N GLN A 254 -8.00 -7.44 7.76
CA GLN A 254 -6.98 -7.24 6.71
C GLN A 254 -5.64 -7.93 7.04
N SER A 255 -5.39 -8.27 8.31
CA SER A 255 -4.22 -9.06 8.70
C SER A 255 -4.37 -10.56 8.43
N ALA A 256 -5.58 -11.12 8.53
CA ALA A 256 -5.82 -12.55 8.38
C ALA A 256 -5.32 -13.15 7.05
N PRO A 257 -5.47 -12.49 5.88
CA PRO A 257 -4.96 -13.00 4.61
C PRO A 257 -3.43 -13.06 4.52
N ALA A 258 -2.71 -12.37 5.41
CA ALA A 258 -1.25 -12.42 5.48
C ALA A 258 -0.71 -13.72 6.11
N PHE A 259 -1.60 -14.61 6.57
CA PHE A 259 -1.25 -15.91 7.13
C PHE A 259 -1.82 -17.06 6.29
N ALA A 260 -0.95 -17.94 5.79
CA ALA A 260 -1.37 -19.10 4.98
C ALA A 260 -2.34 -20.05 5.71
N THR A 261 -2.34 -20.06 7.05
CA THR A 261 -3.32 -20.78 7.89
C THR A 261 -4.77 -20.38 7.63
N SER A 262 -4.99 -19.23 7.01
CA SER A 262 -6.32 -18.73 6.61
C SER A 262 -6.89 -19.45 5.38
N PHE A 263 -6.05 -20.13 4.59
CA PHE A 263 -6.43 -20.75 3.32
C PHE A 263 -6.00 -22.23 3.25
N PRO A 264 -6.58 -23.11 4.09
CA PRO A 264 -6.19 -24.53 4.13
C PRO A 264 -6.46 -25.28 2.82
N HIS A 265 -7.39 -24.80 2.01
CA HIS A 265 -7.69 -25.35 0.68
C HIS A 265 -6.59 -25.06 -0.35
N ILE A 266 -5.73 -24.05 -0.12
CA ILE A 266 -4.59 -23.71 -0.97
C ILE A 266 -3.30 -24.32 -0.39
N PHE A 267 -3.08 -24.15 0.92
CA PHE A 267 -1.79 -24.44 1.55
C PHE A 267 -1.77 -25.74 2.37
N GLY A 268 -2.91 -26.40 2.50
CA GLY A 268 -3.08 -27.65 3.25
C GLY A 268 -3.64 -27.44 4.67
N PRO A 269 -4.15 -28.50 5.31
CA PRO A 269 -4.93 -28.40 6.54
C PRO A 269 -4.09 -28.34 7.83
N ASP A 270 -2.77 -28.57 7.78
CA ASP A 270 -1.91 -28.62 8.97
C ASP A 270 -1.37 -27.22 9.35
N PRO A 271 -1.93 -26.57 10.40
CA PRO A 271 -1.54 -25.22 10.78
C PRO A 271 -0.10 -25.11 11.30
N LEU A 272 0.51 -26.20 11.78
CA LEU A 272 1.90 -26.18 12.27
C LEU A 272 2.90 -26.07 11.13
N LYS A 273 2.54 -26.60 9.95
CA LYS A 273 3.29 -26.46 8.71
C LYS A 273 2.95 -25.16 7.99
N THR A 274 1.66 -24.88 7.76
CA THR A 274 1.24 -23.72 6.95
C THR A 274 1.59 -22.38 7.57
N ARG A 275 1.61 -22.25 8.90
CA ARG A 275 2.03 -21.00 9.57
C ARG A 275 3.47 -20.55 9.27
N LYS A 276 4.29 -21.43 8.69
CA LYS A 276 5.68 -21.17 8.32
C LYS A 276 5.82 -20.64 6.88
N ILE A 277 4.77 -20.69 6.08
CA ILE A 277 4.75 -20.19 4.70
C ILE A 277 4.68 -18.66 4.76
N PRO A 278 5.71 -17.92 4.30
CA PRO A 278 5.69 -16.47 4.28
C PRO A 278 4.77 -15.94 3.18
N CYS A 279 4.34 -14.69 3.37
CA CYS A 279 3.51 -13.94 2.44
C CYS A 279 4.30 -12.72 1.94
N LEU A 280 4.18 -12.38 0.66
CA LEU A 280 4.65 -11.12 0.09
C LEU A 280 3.45 -10.24 -0.30
N ILE A 281 3.42 -9.01 0.21
CA ILE A 281 2.32 -8.07 0.01
C ILE A 281 2.76 -6.91 -0.89
N PRO A 282 2.41 -6.91 -2.18
CA PRO A 282 2.48 -5.71 -3.01
C PRO A 282 1.31 -4.77 -2.72
N CYS A 283 1.63 -3.54 -2.30
CA CYS A 283 0.65 -2.50 -2.03
C CYS A 283 1.23 -1.10 -2.26
N ALA A 284 0.36 -0.09 -2.32
CA ALA A 284 0.82 1.29 -2.19
C ALA A 284 1.17 1.57 -0.71
N ILE A 285 2.04 2.56 -0.49
CA ILE A 285 2.61 2.83 0.84
C ILE A 285 1.59 3.25 1.91
N ASP A 286 0.40 3.74 1.54
CA ASP A 286 -0.70 4.06 2.47
C ASP A 286 -1.22 2.84 3.23
N GLN A 287 -1.00 1.62 2.72
CA GLN A 287 -1.44 0.39 3.37
C GLN A 287 -0.44 -0.14 4.40
N ASP A 288 0.78 0.40 4.49
CA ASP A 288 1.80 -0.06 5.44
C ASP A 288 1.34 -0.05 6.91
N PRO A 289 0.54 0.93 7.40
CA PRO A 289 0.05 0.90 8.79
C PRO A 289 -0.68 -0.39 9.17
N TYR A 290 -1.51 -0.94 8.28
CA TYR A 290 -2.18 -2.23 8.50
C TYR A 290 -1.19 -3.37 8.68
N PHE A 291 -0.20 -3.45 7.80
CA PHE A 291 0.74 -4.56 7.78
C PHE A 291 1.88 -4.39 8.78
N ARG A 292 2.20 -3.18 9.22
CA ARG A 292 3.05 -2.93 10.38
C ARG A 292 2.41 -3.54 11.63
N GLN A 293 1.12 -3.26 11.87
CA GLN A 293 0.36 -3.86 12.96
C GLN A 293 0.28 -5.40 12.84
N CYS A 294 0.10 -5.93 11.63
CA CYS A 294 0.15 -7.37 11.36
C CYS A 294 1.52 -7.98 11.77
N ARG A 295 2.62 -7.37 11.30
CA ARG A 295 4.00 -7.82 11.53
C ARG A 295 4.41 -7.80 13.00
N ASP A 296 3.92 -6.85 13.79
CA ASP A 296 4.22 -6.75 15.22
C ASP A 296 3.56 -7.87 16.03
N ASN A 297 2.44 -8.41 15.55
CA ASN A 297 1.68 -9.44 16.25
C ASN A 297 1.92 -10.86 15.71
N ALA A 298 2.35 -11.02 14.46
CA ALA A 298 2.61 -12.34 13.86
C ALA A 298 3.57 -13.23 14.69
N PRO A 299 4.71 -12.74 15.23
CA PRO A 299 5.60 -13.56 16.06
C PRO A 299 4.95 -14.06 17.36
N LYS A 300 4.01 -13.29 17.93
CA LYS A 300 3.25 -13.68 19.15
C LYS A 300 2.32 -14.86 18.88
N LEU A 301 1.95 -15.08 17.61
CA LEU A 301 1.19 -16.24 17.12
C LEU A 301 2.11 -17.37 16.62
N LYS A 302 3.44 -17.19 16.66
CA LYS A 302 4.44 -18.08 16.06
C LYS A 302 4.24 -18.22 14.53
N TYR A 303 3.72 -17.18 13.89
CA TYR A 303 3.53 -17.09 12.45
C TYR A 303 4.67 -16.31 11.81
N LYS A 304 4.91 -16.49 10.51
CA LYS A 304 5.87 -15.66 9.77
C LYS A 304 5.32 -14.23 9.61
N LYS A 305 6.22 -13.26 9.71
CA LYS A 305 5.90 -11.88 9.34
C LYS A 305 5.68 -11.81 7.82
N PRO A 306 4.65 -11.12 7.33
CA PRO A 306 4.53 -10.87 5.90
C PRO A 306 5.62 -9.91 5.43
N ALA A 307 6.29 -10.24 4.33
CA ALA A 307 7.10 -9.30 3.58
C ALA A 307 6.19 -8.31 2.84
N ILE A 308 6.69 -7.12 2.56
CA ILE A 308 5.91 -6.05 1.89
C ILE A 308 6.79 -5.39 0.84
N ILE A 309 6.19 -4.95 -0.25
CA ILE A 309 6.81 -4.13 -1.29
C ILE A 309 5.89 -2.96 -1.64
N HIS A 310 6.38 -1.74 -1.46
CA HIS A 310 5.58 -0.52 -1.50
C HIS A 310 5.77 0.24 -2.81
N SER A 311 4.66 0.63 -3.44
CA SER A 311 4.65 1.59 -4.52
C SER A 311 4.26 3.00 -4.06
N ILE A 312 4.66 4.00 -4.84
CA ILE A 312 4.08 5.34 -4.82
C ILE A 312 2.65 5.32 -5.38
N PHE A 313 1.95 6.45 -5.26
CA PHE A 313 0.67 6.67 -5.90
C PHE A 313 0.85 7.17 -7.32
N LEU A 314 -0.02 6.70 -8.22
CA LEU A 314 -0.25 7.41 -9.47
C LEU A 314 -1.03 8.71 -9.14
N PRO A 315 -0.51 9.89 -9.55
CA PRO A 315 -1.07 11.17 -9.15
C PRO A 315 -2.45 11.40 -9.77
N ALA A 316 -3.25 12.27 -9.15
CA ALA A 316 -4.49 12.74 -9.77
C ALA A 316 -4.19 13.65 -10.96
N LEU A 317 -5.18 13.80 -11.85
CA LEU A 317 -5.07 14.68 -13.02
C LEU A 317 -4.72 16.12 -12.64
N GLN A 318 -5.28 16.65 -11.54
CA GLN A 318 -5.08 18.03 -11.11
C GLN A 318 -3.65 18.37 -10.66
N GLY A 319 -2.80 17.37 -10.41
CA GLY A 319 -1.39 17.61 -10.13
C GLY A 319 -0.78 16.70 -9.06
N PRO A 320 0.55 16.79 -8.91
CA PRO A 320 1.29 16.06 -7.89
C PRO A 320 0.88 16.52 -6.49
N GLY A 321 0.67 15.57 -5.57
CA GLY A 321 0.26 15.85 -4.19
C GLY A 321 -1.19 15.46 -3.85
N SER A 322 -1.95 14.93 -4.81
CA SER A 322 -3.25 14.30 -4.55
C SER A 322 -3.36 12.94 -5.22
N LYS A 323 -4.14 12.05 -4.61
CA LYS A 323 -4.46 10.70 -5.14
C LYS A 323 -5.75 10.78 -5.97
N MET A 324 -5.83 10.00 -7.05
CA MET A 324 -7.09 9.85 -7.80
C MET A 324 -8.22 9.37 -6.89
N SER A 325 -9.41 9.94 -7.08
CA SER A 325 -10.62 9.51 -6.39
C SER A 325 -11.67 9.06 -7.39
N ALA A 326 -12.25 7.88 -7.16
CA ALA A 326 -13.40 7.41 -7.92
C ALA A 326 -14.64 8.31 -7.73
N SER A 327 -14.69 9.12 -6.67
CA SER A 327 -15.79 10.07 -6.43
C SER A 327 -15.67 11.39 -7.21
N VAL A 328 -14.52 11.64 -7.87
CA VAL A 328 -14.26 12.88 -8.61
C VAL A 328 -13.88 12.52 -10.05
N ASP A 329 -14.85 12.58 -10.96
CA ASP A 329 -14.67 12.13 -12.35
C ASP A 329 -13.51 12.83 -13.07
N THR A 330 -13.34 14.12 -12.80
CA THR A 330 -12.30 14.94 -13.39
C THR A 330 -10.91 14.65 -12.83
N SER A 331 -10.79 13.88 -11.75
CA SER A 331 -9.51 13.57 -11.11
C SER A 331 -8.82 12.34 -11.68
N ALA A 332 -9.56 11.46 -12.36
CA ALA A 332 -9.10 10.12 -12.70
C ALA A 332 -9.44 9.72 -14.14
N ILE A 333 -8.61 8.84 -14.69
CA ILE A 333 -8.91 8.10 -15.92
C ILE A 333 -9.49 6.73 -15.51
N PHE A 334 -10.77 6.51 -15.77
CA PHE A 334 -11.44 5.26 -15.45
C PHE A 334 -11.11 4.18 -16.48
N LEU A 335 -11.12 2.92 -16.06
CA LEU A 335 -10.96 1.79 -16.97
C LEU A 335 -12.17 1.61 -17.90
N SER A 336 -13.28 2.28 -17.59
CA SER A 336 -14.49 2.36 -18.43
C SER A 336 -14.53 3.60 -19.34
N ASP A 337 -13.56 4.51 -19.25
CA ASP A 337 -13.54 5.71 -20.10
C ASP A 337 -13.37 5.32 -21.58
N LYS A 338 -14.16 5.96 -22.46
CA LYS A 338 -14.01 5.84 -23.91
C LYS A 338 -12.77 6.60 -24.39
N PRO A 339 -12.21 6.28 -25.57
CA PRO A 339 -11.02 6.97 -26.10
C PRO A 339 -11.12 8.50 -26.09
N ASN A 340 -12.27 9.06 -26.47
CA ASN A 340 -12.51 10.51 -26.44
C ASN A 340 -12.58 11.09 -25.03
N GLN A 341 -13.08 10.34 -24.03
CA GLN A 341 -13.09 10.79 -22.63
C GLN A 341 -11.66 10.85 -22.09
N ILE A 342 -10.83 9.84 -22.36
CA ILE A 342 -9.40 9.83 -22.00
C ILE A 342 -8.70 11.07 -22.58
N LYS A 343 -8.85 11.29 -23.90
CA LYS A 343 -8.30 12.46 -24.59
C LYS A 343 -8.72 13.77 -23.94
N ASN A 344 -10.03 13.94 -23.69
CA ASN A 344 -10.56 15.17 -23.12
C ASN A 344 -10.08 15.40 -21.68
N LYS A 345 -10.02 14.35 -20.87
CA LYS A 345 -9.54 14.44 -19.48
C LYS A 345 -8.06 14.81 -19.41
N ILE A 346 -7.21 14.17 -20.23
CA ILE A 346 -5.78 14.52 -20.29
C ILE A 346 -5.57 15.95 -20.79
N ASN A 347 -6.25 16.35 -21.87
CA ASN A 347 -6.08 17.69 -22.40
C ASN A 347 -6.55 18.78 -21.42
N LYS A 348 -7.72 18.60 -20.82
CA LYS A 348 -8.38 19.64 -20.01
C LYS A 348 -7.94 19.66 -18.54
N TYR A 349 -7.71 18.50 -17.93
CA TYR A 349 -7.52 18.39 -16.48
C TYR A 349 -6.12 17.96 -16.07
N ALA A 350 -5.34 17.29 -16.93
CA ALA A 350 -3.97 16.91 -16.56
C ALA A 350 -3.09 18.15 -16.43
N PHE A 351 -2.58 18.37 -15.22
CA PHE A 351 -1.66 19.44 -14.89
C PHE A 351 -0.38 19.30 -15.72
N SER A 352 0.06 20.44 -16.26
CA SER A 352 1.25 20.55 -17.12
C SER A 352 2.42 21.11 -16.32
N GLY A 353 3.59 20.48 -16.47
CA GLY A 353 4.85 21.04 -15.99
C GLY A 353 5.49 22.05 -16.95
N GLY A 354 4.89 22.28 -18.13
CA GLY A 354 5.36 23.22 -19.14
C GLY A 354 5.01 24.69 -18.87
N GLN A 355 5.59 25.59 -19.65
CA GLN A 355 5.34 27.04 -19.56
C GLN A 355 4.01 27.47 -20.19
N ASP A 356 3.56 28.69 -19.85
CA ASP A 356 2.30 29.28 -20.31
C ASP A 356 2.23 29.51 -21.83
N THR A 357 3.38 29.78 -22.46
CA THR A 357 3.47 30.01 -23.91
C THR A 357 4.51 29.10 -24.56
N GLN A 358 4.35 28.86 -25.85
CA GLN A 358 5.25 28.00 -26.62
C GLN A 358 6.68 28.56 -26.67
N GLU A 359 6.81 29.87 -26.79
CA GLU A 359 8.11 30.57 -26.83
C GLU A 359 8.86 30.37 -25.51
N LYS A 360 8.18 30.62 -24.37
CA LYS A 360 8.75 30.36 -23.05
C LYS A 360 9.10 28.89 -22.87
N HIS A 361 8.26 27.99 -23.36
CA HIS A 361 8.51 26.55 -23.25
C HIS A 361 9.77 26.13 -24.03
N ARG A 362 9.96 26.69 -25.24
CA ARG A 362 11.16 26.46 -26.05
C ARG A 362 12.43 27.02 -25.40
N GLU A 363 12.31 28.11 -24.66
CA GLU A 363 13.44 28.77 -23.97
C GLU A 363 13.79 28.11 -22.64
N LEU A 364 12.78 27.82 -21.81
CA LEU A 364 12.95 27.42 -20.40
C LEU A 364 12.69 25.94 -20.14
N GLY A 365 12.15 25.22 -21.12
CA GLY A 365 11.71 23.82 -20.96
C GLY A 365 10.50 23.65 -20.05
N GLY A 366 10.05 22.40 -19.96
CA GLY A 366 9.03 21.94 -19.03
C GLY A 366 9.61 21.09 -17.89
N ARG A 367 8.88 21.00 -16.77
CA ARG A 367 9.32 20.26 -15.57
C ARG A 367 8.59 18.91 -15.47
N THR A 368 9.23 17.85 -15.91
CA THR A 368 8.71 16.46 -15.90
C THR A 368 8.31 15.99 -14.49
N ALA A 369 9.05 16.40 -13.46
CA ALA A 369 8.74 16.09 -12.07
C ALA A 369 7.37 16.62 -11.60
N LYS A 370 6.83 17.64 -12.29
CA LYS A 370 5.49 18.21 -12.03
C LYS A 370 4.47 17.87 -13.12
N ASP A 371 4.88 17.27 -14.23
CA ASP A 371 4.02 17.04 -15.39
C ASP A 371 3.26 15.71 -15.26
N VAL A 372 1.94 15.79 -15.08
CA VAL A 372 1.09 14.60 -14.90
C VAL A 372 1.12 13.67 -16.12
N PRO A 373 1.04 14.18 -17.38
CA PRO A 373 1.18 13.32 -18.56
C PRO A 373 2.49 12.52 -18.59
N TYR A 374 3.63 13.15 -18.30
CA TYR A 374 4.92 12.45 -18.18
C TYR A 374 4.91 11.42 -17.04
N GLN A 375 4.37 11.78 -15.87
CA GLN A 375 4.22 10.84 -14.75
C GLN A 375 3.34 9.64 -15.12
N TYR A 376 2.28 9.81 -15.91
CA TYR A 376 1.48 8.67 -16.38
C TYR A 376 2.29 7.80 -17.36
N LEU A 377 3.06 8.41 -18.25
CA LEU A 377 3.94 7.68 -19.17
C LEU A 377 4.99 6.86 -18.41
N SER A 378 5.55 7.37 -17.30
CA SER A 378 6.50 6.58 -16.50
C SER A 378 5.89 5.31 -15.91
N PHE A 379 4.56 5.25 -15.76
CA PHE A 379 3.82 4.06 -15.33
C PHE A 379 3.38 3.19 -16.50
N PHE A 380 2.92 3.73 -17.62
CA PHE A 380 2.24 2.93 -18.65
C PHE A 380 3.07 2.70 -19.92
N LEU A 381 4.08 3.52 -20.20
CA LEU A 381 4.95 3.31 -21.36
C LEU A 381 5.97 2.20 -21.07
N GLU A 382 6.07 1.17 -21.89
CA GLU A 382 7.00 0.05 -21.65
C GLU A 382 8.47 0.39 -21.99
N ASP A 383 8.68 1.23 -23.00
CA ASP A 383 10.00 1.57 -23.53
C ASP A 383 10.73 2.59 -22.63
N ASP A 384 11.87 2.17 -22.06
CA ASP A 384 12.70 3.01 -21.18
C ASP A 384 13.47 4.10 -21.98
N ASP A 385 13.89 3.79 -23.21
CA ASP A 385 14.63 4.72 -24.06
C ASP A 385 13.71 5.82 -24.61
N GLU A 386 12.48 5.45 -24.99
CA GLU A 386 11.47 6.43 -25.37
C GLU A 386 11.12 7.33 -24.18
N LEU A 387 10.91 6.78 -22.98
CA LEU A 387 10.62 7.57 -21.79
C LEU A 387 11.75 8.57 -21.49
N GLN A 388 13.02 8.15 -21.61
CA GLN A 388 14.18 9.02 -21.42
C GLN A 388 14.25 10.13 -22.47
N ARG A 389 13.95 9.82 -23.74
CA ARG A 389 13.87 10.83 -24.82
C ARG A 389 12.76 11.85 -24.55
N LEU A 390 11.60 11.39 -24.07
CA LEU A 390 10.48 12.26 -23.70
C LEU A 390 10.85 13.17 -22.52
N HIS A 391 11.58 12.63 -21.53
CA HIS A 391 12.09 13.40 -20.41
C HIS A 391 13.02 14.52 -20.90
N ASP A 392 14.10 14.16 -21.59
CA ASP A 392 15.15 15.09 -21.97
C ASP A 392 14.65 16.13 -22.97
N GLY A 393 13.80 15.73 -23.91
CA GLY A 393 13.19 16.64 -24.87
C GLY A 393 12.22 17.63 -24.22
N TYR A 394 11.49 17.22 -23.18
CA TYR A 394 10.58 18.12 -22.46
C TYR A 394 11.33 19.12 -21.59
N GLU A 395 12.34 18.67 -20.85
CA GLU A 395 13.19 19.54 -20.02
C GLU A 395 14.00 20.56 -20.86
N LYS A 396 14.31 20.24 -22.12
CA LYS A 396 14.97 21.15 -23.06
C LYS A 396 14.02 22.04 -23.86
N GLY A 397 12.71 21.82 -23.74
CA GLY A 397 11.70 22.53 -24.54
C GLY A 397 11.59 22.08 -26.00
N GLU A 398 12.26 20.98 -26.38
CA GLU A 398 12.19 20.35 -27.71
C GLU A 398 10.83 19.67 -27.94
N ILE A 399 10.26 19.09 -26.88
CA ILE A 399 8.93 18.47 -26.86
C ILE A 399 7.98 19.42 -26.17
N LEU A 400 6.88 19.77 -26.83
CA LEU A 400 5.87 20.66 -26.27
C LEU A 400 4.88 19.88 -25.38
N THR A 401 4.20 20.58 -24.47
CA THR A 401 3.13 20.00 -23.63
C THR A 401 2.05 19.29 -24.44
N GLY A 402 1.67 19.84 -25.59
CA GLY A 402 0.70 19.20 -26.49
C GLY A 402 1.17 17.85 -27.03
N GLU A 403 2.46 17.73 -27.32
CA GLU A 403 3.08 16.49 -27.83
C GLU A 403 3.20 15.45 -26.70
N MET A 404 3.62 15.87 -25.51
CA MET A 404 3.65 15.03 -24.30
C MET A 404 2.26 14.47 -23.98
N LYS A 405 1.24 15.34 -23.95
CA LYS A 405 -0.17 14.94 -23.74
C LYS A 405 -0.65 13.98 -24.83
N LYS A 406 -0.34 14.25 -26.09
CA LYS A 406 -0.71 13.37 -27.21
C LYS A 406 -0.14 11.96 -27.01
N ARG A 407 1.15 11.83 -26.69
CA ARG A 407 1.76 10.52 -26.46
C ARG A 407 1.16 9.80 -25.25
N CYS A 408 0.90 10.53 -24.16
CA CYS A 408 0.21 10.01 -22.99
C CYS A 408 -1.18 9.46 -23.33
N ILE A 409 -1.96 10.20 -24.14
CA ILE A 409 -3.30 9.78 -24.59
C ILE A 409 -3.22 8.49 -25.39
N GLU A 410 -2.27 8.37 -26.33
CA GLU A 410 -2.11 7.16 -27.15
C GLU A 410 -1.84 5.93 -26.28
N VAL A 411 -0.88 6.01 -25.36
CA VAL A 411 -0.53 4.91 -24.44
C VAL A 411 -1.71 4.52 -23.56
N LEU A 412 -2.43 5.49 -22.99
CA LEU A 412 -3.58 5.21 -22.13
C LEU A 412 -4.77 4.64 -22.91
N GLN A 413 -5.01 5.10 -24.13
CA GLN A 413 -6.06 4.55 -24.99
C GLN A 413 -5.78 3.09 -25.34
N GLU A 414 -4.54 2.76 -25.68
CA GLU A 414 -4.11 1.38 -25.94
C GLU A 414 -4.31 0.50 -24.69
N TYR A 415 -3.80 0.95 -23.54
CA TYR A 415 -3.93 0.25 -22.26
C TYR A 415 -5.39 -0.02 -21.88
N VAL A 416 -6.24 1.02 -21.90
CA VAL A 416 -7.65 0.93 -21.51
C VAL A 416 -8.44 0.10 -22.52
N SER A 417 -8.18 0.21 -23.83
CA SER A 417 -8.85 -0.60 -24.84
C SER A 417 -8.52 -2.09 -24.68
N ALA A 418 -7.24 -2.43 -24.48
CA ALA A 418 -6.82 -3.81 -24.27
C ALA A 418 -7.43 -4.40 -22.98
N PHE A 419 -7.54 -3.58 -21.92
CA PHE A 419 -8.26 -3.95 -20.70
C PHE A 419 -9.75 -4.20 -20.97
N GLN A 420 -10.43 -3.30 -21.66
CA GLN A 420 -11.87 -3.41 -21.96
C GLN A 420 -12.18 -4.66 -22.80
N GLU A 421 -11.30 -5.01 -23.74
CA GLU A 421 -11.43 -6.24 -24.53
C GLU A 421 -11.38 -7.48 -23.63
N ARG A 422 -10.42 -7.57 -22.70
CA ARG A 422 -10.34 -8.68 -21.74
C ARG A 422 -11.54 -8.68 -20.79
N ARG A 423 -11.95 -7.52 -20.29
CA ARG A 423 -13.09 -7.37 -19.38
C ARG A 423 -14.40 -7.85 -20.01
N SER A 424 -14.61 -7.61 -21.30
CA SER A 424 -15.81 -8.06 -22.01
C SER A 424 -15.98 -9.59 -22.04
N LYS A 425 -14.88 -10.34 -21.82
CA LYS A 425 -14.86 -11.81 -21.78
C LYS A 425 -15.08 -12.37 -20.37
N VAL A 426 -15.10 -11.54 -19.33
CA VAL A 426 -15.24 -11.98 -17.93
C VAL A 426 -16.72 -12.12 -17.57
N THR A 427 -17.15 -13.35 -17.28
CA THR A 427 -18.53 -13.63 -16.88
C THR A 427 -18.66 -13.80 -15.36
N ASN A 428 -19.90 -13.92 -14.87
CA ASN A 428 -20.13 -14.22 -13.45
C ASN A 428 -19.62 -15.62 -13.08
N GLU A 429 -19.60 -16.56 -14.03
CA GLU A 429 -19.01 -17.90 -13.87
C GLU A 429 -17.50 -17.81 -13.74
N THR A 430 -16.84 -16.94 -14.52
CA THR A 430 -15.42 -16.64 -14.34
C THR A 430 -15.15 -16.12 -12.93
N VAL A 431 -15.95 -15.17 -12.44
CA VAL A 431 -15.82 -14.65 -11.06
C VAL A 431 -15.96 -15.77 -10.03
N LYS A 432 -16.96 -16.65 -10.19
CA LYS A 432 -17.16 -17.82 -9.31
C LYS A 432 -15.97 -18.79 -9.34
N ASP A 433 -15.34 -19.00 -10.49
CA ASP A 433 -14.15 -19.84 -10.59
C ASP A 433 -12.97 -19.26 -9.80
N PHE A 434 -12.70 -17.95 -9.93
CA PHE A 434 -11.68 -17.26 -9.14
C PHE A 434 -11.98 -17.28 -7.62
N ALA A 435 -13.24 -17.39 -7.22
CA ALA A 435 -13.68 -17.51 -5.83
C ALA A 435 -13.81 -18.97 -5.35
N SER A 436 -13.45 -19.96 -6.16
CA SER A 436 -13.62 -21.37 -5.81
C SER A 436 -12.60 -21.84 -4.75
N THR A 437 -13.12 -22.47 -3.70
CA THR A 437 -12.33 -23.13 -2.65
C THR A 437 -12.12 -24.62 -2.92
N THR A 438 -12.75 -25.18 -3.96
CA THR A 438 -12.65 -26.61 -4.32
C THR A 438 -11.69 -26.87 -5.47
N ARG A 439 -11.22 -25.80 -6.13
CA ARG A 439 -10.27 -25.89 -7.23
C ARG A 439 -8.90 -26.34 -6.75
N LYS A 440 -8.22 -27.14 -7.57
CA LYS A 440 -6.80 -27.46 -7.39
C LYS A 440 -5.94 -26.30 -7.87
N TYR A 441 -5.11 -25.77 -6.98
CA TYR A 441 -4.15 -24.71 -7.32
C TYR A 441 -2.87 -25.33 -7.92
N GLU A 442 -2.39 -24.80 -9.04
CA GLU A 442 -1.24 -25.30 -9.80
C GLU A 442 -0.17 -24.22 -9.93
N TYR A 443 1.00 -24.42 -9.33
CA TYR A 443 2.11 -23.45 -9.30
C TYR A 443 3.45 -24.20 -9.16
N GLY A 444 4.50 -23.68 -9.79
CA GLY A 444 5.82 -24.32 -9.86
C GLY A 444 6.89 -23.71 -8.96
N LEU A 445 6.74 -22.45 -8.51
CA LEU A 445 7.78 -21.70 -7.81
C LEU A 445 9.09 -21.62 -8.63
N ASN A 446 10.25 -21.73 -7.99
CA ASN A 446 11.54 -21.68 -8.67
C ASN A 446 11.79 -23.00 -9.44
N PRO A 447 11.92 -22.97 -10.78
CA PRO A 447 12.20 -24.17 -11.57
C PRO A 447 13.61 -24.73 -11.34
N ASN A 448 14.55 -23.94 -10.80
CA ASN A 448 15.94 -24.30 -10.57
C ASN A 448 16.38 -23.93 -9.14
N PRO A 449 15.86 -24.61 -8.10
CA PRO A 449 16.22 -24.30 -6.73
C PRO A 449 17.68 -24.64 -6.44
N VAL A 450 18.37 -23.73 -5.74
CA VAL A 450 19.73 -23.96 -5.26
C VAL A 450 19.68 -25.10 -4.24
N LYS A 451 20.43 -26.17 -4.52
CA LYS A 451 20.61 -27.27 -3.58
C LYS A 451 21.42 -26.76 -2.39
N VAL A 452 20.74 -26.51 -1.28
CA VAL A 452 21.43 -26.28 -0.01
C VAL A 452 21.89 -27.65 0.48
N ASP A 453 23.19 -27.94 0.36
CA ASP A 453 23.77 -29.11 0.99
C ASP A 453 23.45 -29.07 2.48
N LYS A 454 22.72 -30.07 2.98
CA LYS A 454 22.48 -30.27 4.42
C LYS A 454 23.76 -30.80 5.10
N ALA A 455 24.90 -30.15 4.87
CA ALA A 455 26.19 -30.53 5.42
C ALA A 455 26.58 -29.59 6.57
N ASN A 456 26.50 -30.13 7.79
CA ASN A 456 27.14 -29.74 9.05
C ASN A 456 26.96 -28.30 9.61
N PRO A 457 26.34 -28.15 10.81
CA PRO A 457 26.45 -26.92 11.59
C PRO A 457 27.80 -26.89 12.31
N ALA A 458 28.89 -26.62 11.59
CA ALA A 458 30.19 -26.34 12.22
C ALA A 458 31.15 -25.62 11.27
N THR A 459 30.92 -24.35 11.02
CA THR A 459 32.00 -23.40 10.70
C THR A 459 31.70 -22.09 11.42
N LYS A 460 32.29 -21.94 12.61
CA LYS A 460 32.43 -20.63 13.26
C LYS A 460 33.22 -19.71 12.32
N PRO A 461 32.89 -18.41 12.22
CA PRO A 461 33.79 -17.44 11.62
C PRO A 461 35.08 -17.36 12.44
N ALA A 462 36.22 -17.26 11.76
CA ALA A 462 37.51 -17.05 12.39
C ALA A 462 37.50 -15.78 13.24
N GLU A 463 37.63 -15.93 14.56
CA GLU A 463 37.93 -14.81 15.46
C GLU A 463 39.37 -14.36 15.20
N GLY A 464 39.51 -13.09 14.81
CA GLY A 464 40.79 -12.39 14.79
C GLY A 464 41.44 -12.40 16.17
N GLN A 465 42.78 -12.46 16.16
CA GLN A 465 43.66 -12.40 17.31
C GLN A 465 43.20 -11.36 18.35
N LYS A 466 42.78 -11.83 19.53
CA LYS A 466 42.70 -11.01 20.74
C LYS A 466 43.93 -11.26 21.60
N GLY A 467 44.68 -10.19 21.83
CA GLY A 467 45.74 -10.12 22.83
C GLY A 467 45.21 -10.50 24.22
N HIS A 468 46.06 -11.17 24.97
CA HIS A 468 45.84 -11.58 26.36
C HIS A 468 45.47 -10.38 27.25
N GLN A 469 44.28 -10.40 27.84
CA GLN A 469 43.99 -9.72 29.11
C GLN A 469 43.24 -10.68 30.04
N LYS A 470 43.90 -11.03 31.14
CA LYS A 470 43.31 -11.78 32.27
C LYS A 470 42.38 -10.86 33.06
N THR A 471 41.16 -11.30 33.33
CA THR A 471 40.30 -10.70 34.36
C THR A 471 40.06 -11.71 35.48
N VAL A 472 40.45 -11.31 36.69
CA VAL A 472 40.12 -11.98 37.95
C VAL A 472 38.86 -11.32 38.52
N SER A 473 37.94 -12.14 39.00
CA SER A 473 36.68 -11.79 39.65
C SER A 473 36.88 -11.07 40.99
N VAL A 474 36.12 -10.01 41.27
CA VAL A 474 35.85 -9.54 42.64
C VAL A 474 34.37 -9.18 42.79
N GLY A 475 33.76 -9.72 43.85
CA GLY A 475 32.36 -9.58 44.20
C GLY A 475 31.99 -8.25 44.84
N LYS A 476 30.68 -7.98 44.81
CA LYS A 476 29.96 -6.83 45.38
C LYS A 476 30.14 -6.71 46.89
N VAL A 477 30.35 -5.48 47.39
CA VAL A 477 29.98 -5.07 48.76
C VAL A 477 29.24 -3.74 48.70
N LYS A 478 28.19 -3.66 49.53
CA LYS A 478 27.23 -2.56 49.69
C LYS A 478 27.87 -1.30 50.29
N THR A 479 27.34 -0.17 49.85
CA THR A 479 27.47 1.18 50.44
C THR A 479 26.66 1.32 51.72
N GLU A 480 27.19 2.03 52.72
CA GLU A 480 26.38 2.83 53.64
C GLU A 480 27.22 3.94 54.31
N ALA A 481 26.51 4.97 54.78
CA ALA A 481 26.90 6.36 54.84
C ALA A 481 27.60 6.82 56.14
N ASN A 482 28.19 8.01 56.07
CA ASN A 482 28.80 8.77 57.16
C ASN A 482 27.87 9.05 58.34
N GLY A 483 28.42 8.95 59.56
CA GLY A 483 27.90 9.49 60.81
C GLY A 483 28.91 9.26 61.95
N GLU A 484 29.23 10.31 62.68
CA GLU A 484 30.34 10.45 63.65
C GLU A 484 30.37 9.45 64.83
N VAL A 485 31.56 9.19 65.38
CA VAL A 485 32.00 9.52 66.77
C VAL A 485 33.10 8.55 67.26
N ARG A 486 34.28 9.14 67.57
CA ARG A 486 35.34 8.79 68.54
C ARG A 486 35.92 7.36 68.60
N GLY A 487 37.26 7.33 68.55
CA GLY A 487 38.03 6.64 69.60
C GLY A 487 39.28 5.86 69.16
N HIS A 488 40.43 6.53 69.21
CA HIS A 488 41.77 6.00 69.56
C HIS A 488 42.40 4.94 68.63
N ALA A 489 43.47 5.32 67.92
CA ALA A 489 44.89 5.01 68.25
C ALA A 489 45.24 3.53 67.97
N LYS A 490 46.27 3.15 67.23
CA LYS A 490 47.57 3.76 66.93
C LYS A 490 48.24 2.86 65.86
N LYS A 491 49.04 3.47 64.99
CA LYS A 491 50.26 2.95 64.33
C LYS A 491 50.08 1.77 63.35
N ALA A 492 50.35 2.01 62.07
CA ALA A 492 51.67 1.90 61.41
C ALA A 492 52.05 0.42 61.25
N SER A 493 52.41 -0.12 60.08
CA SER A 493 53.27 0.42 59.02
C SER A 493 53.42 -0.66 57.94
N VAL A 494 53.59 -0.25 56.67
CA VAL A 494 54.65 -0.70 55.71
C VAL A 494 54.69 -2.21 55.37
N SER A 495 54.86 -2.70 54.15
CA SER A 495 54.95 -2.23 52.76
C SER A 495 55.28 -3.48 51.91
N LYS A 496 55.08 -3.40 50.59
CA LYS A 496 55.66 -4.24 49.52
C LYS A 496 55.11 -5.68 49.45
N ALA A 497 54.76 -6.21 48.29
CA ALA A 497 54.92 -5.79 46.90
C ALA A 497 53.70 -6.28 46.09
#